data_AF-A0A9R1A7V7-F1
#
_entry.id   AF-A0A9R1A7V7-F1
#
_cell.length_a   1.000
_cell.length_b   1.000
_cell.length_c   1.000
_cell.angle_alpha   90.00
_cell.angle_beta   90.00
_cell.angle_gamma   90.00
#
_symmetry.space_group_name_H-M   'P 1'
#
loop_
_entity.id
_entity.type
_entity.pdbx_description
1 polymer ?
#
loop_
_entity_poly.entity_id
_entity_poly.type
_entity_poly.pdbx_seq_one_letter_code
_entity_poly.pdbx_strand_id
1 'polypeptide(L)'
;MAFSADPTAQPYVVEDCRGVLQLLSDGTVVRSAALPFPVDGNVAYNDHGRVEWKDAGDLLRDKNVEYAERLKAAQGKGNDDVELVVFAGEEHAFFGVKPTSGATGELVRVIRRFMATETEAAC
;
A
#
# COMPACT_ATOMS: atom_id res chain seq x y z
N MET A 1 20.44 0.09 -18.89
CA MET A 1 20.88 1.49 -19.06
C MET A 1 21.37 1.97 -17.70
N ALA A 2 22.65 2.32 -17.56
CA ALA A 2 23.17 2.85 -16.31
C ALA A 2 22.81 4.34 -16.23
N PHE A 3 22.19 4.74 -15.13
CA PHE A 3 21.93 6.15 -14.83
C PHE A 3 23.29 6.83 -14.62
N SER A 4 23.69 7.70 -15.55
CA SER A 4 24.92 8.49 -15.43
C SER A 4 24.62 9.71 -14.58
N ALA A 5 24.78 9.61 -13.27
CA ALA A 5 24.74 10.77 -12.40
C ALA A 5 25.94 11.68 -12.71
N ASP A 6 25.72 13.00 -12.78
CA ASP A 6 26.80 13.98 -12.73
C ASP A 6 27.47 13.88 -11.35
N PRO A 7 28.74 13.47 -11.26
CA PRO A 7 29.42 13.24 -9.98
C PRO A 7 29.63 14.52 -9.16
N THR A 8 29.31 15.69 -9.72
CA THR A 8 29.45 16.99 -9.04
C THR A 8 28.14 17.55 -8.50
N ALA A 9 27.00 16.97 -8.87
CA ALA A 9 25.70 17.39 -8.37
C ALA A 9 25.47 16.84 -6.94
N GLN A 10 24.91 17.67 -6.05
CA GLN A 10 24.52 17.20 -4.73
C GLN A 10 23.38 16.18 -4.85
N PRO A 11 23.48 14.98 -4.24
CA PRO A 11 22.41 13.99 -4.25
C PRO A 11 21.11 14.54 -3.65
N TYR A 12 19.99 14.24 -4.29
CA TYR A 12 18.66 14.64 -3.82
C TYR A 12 17.72 13.43 -3.79
N VAL A 13 16.66 13.51 -2.98
CA VAL A 13 15.71 12.40 -2.81
C VAL A 13 14.85 12.24 -4.06
N VAL A 14 14.92 11.07 -4.68
CA VAL A 14 14.08 10.67 -5.83
C VAL A 14 12.84 9.92 -5.34
N GLU A 15 12.95 9.14 -4.28
CA GLU A 15 11.82 8.43 -3.67
C GLU A 15 11.92 8.48 -2.15
N ASP A 16 10.81 8.80 -1.49
CA ASP A 16 10.67 8.78 -0.03
C ASP A 16 9.57 7.80 0.39
N CYS A 17 9.97 6.72 1.03
CA CYS A 17 9.09 5.71 1.60
C CYS A 17 8.70 6.08 3.03
N ARG A 18 7.90 7.15 3.21
CA ARG A 18 7.31 7.57 4.49
C ARG A 18 8.36 7.86 5.60
N GLY A 19 9.52 8.38 5.23
CA GLY A 19 10.62 8.66 6.16
C GLY A 19 11.34 7.42 6.69
N VAL A 20 11.11 6.24 6.09
CA VAL A 20 11.70 4.96 6.51
C VAL A 20 12.87 4.59 5.63
N LEU A 21 12.72 4.89 4.34
CA LEU A 21 13.72 4.67 3.33
C LEU A 21 13.64 5.82 2.33
N GLN A 22 14.78 6.36 1.94
CA GLN A 22 14.92 7.34 0.88
C GLN A 22 15.90 6.80 -0.18
N LEU A 23 15.52 6.90 -1.45
CA LEU A 23 16.41 6.64 -2.59
C LEU A 23 16.88 7.99 -3.14
N LEU A 24 18.20 8.18 -3.22
CA LEU A 24 18.82 9.37 -3.77
C LEU A 24 19.11 9.22 -5.27
N SER A 25 19.29 10.35 -5.95
CA SER A 25 19.53 10.43 -7.40
C SER A 25 20.83 9.80 -7.87
N ASP A 26 21.79 9.57 -6.97
CA ASP A 26 23.04 8.84 -7.24
C ASP A 26 22.91 7.32 -7.02
N GLY A 27 21.71 6.83 -6.67
CA GLY A 27 21.45 5.43 -6.33
C GLY A 27 21.72 5.09 -4.86
N THR A 28 22.15 6.04 -4.03
CA THR A 28 22.32 5.84 -2.59
C THR A 28 20.97 5.58 -1.93
N VAL A 29 20.91 4.58 -1.05
CA VAL A 29 19.72 4.26 -0.24
C VAL A 29 19.97 4.63 1.21
N VAL A 30 19.21 5.60 1.73
CA VAL A 30 19.23 6.01 3.14
C VAL A 30 18.07 5.33 3.86
N ARG A 31 18.35 4.68 4.99
CA ARG A 31 17.32 4.04 5.84
C ARG A 31 17.23 4.77 7.17
N SER A 32 16.02 5.07 7.60
CA SER A 32 15.77 5.61 8.93
C SER A 32 16.01 4.53 9.98
N ALA A 33 16.61 4.93 11.10
CA ALA A 33 16.73 4.09 12.28
C ALA A 33 15.42 3.99 13.07
N ALA A 34 14.46 4.89 12.81
CA ALA A 34 13.11 4.81 13.38
C ALA A 34 12.28 3.81 12.59
N LEU A 35 11.55 2.95 13.30
CA LEU A 35 10.68 1.98 12.65
C LEU A 35 9.56 2.70 11.88
N PRO A 36 9.14 2.17 10.71
CA PRO A 36 8.02 2.69 9.88
C PRO A 36 6.73 2.94 10.63
N PHE A 37 6.62 2.25 11.76
CA PHE A 37 5.57 2.34 12.73
C PHE A 37 6.33 2.65 14.02
N PRO A 38 5.97 3.70 14.77
CA PRO A 38 6.37 3.76 16.16
C PRO A 38 5.68 2.56 16.84
N VAL A 39 6.33 1.40 16.81
CA VAL A 39 6.36 0.56 18.00
C VAL A 39 7.27 1.30 18.95
N ASP A 40 6.72 2.36 19.55
CA ASP A 40 7.08 2.59 20.92
C ASP A 40 6.88 1.22 21.58
N GLY A 41 7.78 0.80 22.46
CA GLY A 41 7.54 -0.33 23.36
C GLY A 41 6.29 -0.18 24.24
N ASN A 42 5.42 0.79 23.90
CA ASN A 42 4.09 1.11 24.33
C ASN A 42 3.03 0.68 23.29
N VAL A 43 2.95 -0.63 22.99
CA VAL A 43 1.70 -1.26 23.45
C VAL A 43 1.81 -1.22 24.96
N ALA A 44 1.43 -0.08 25.55
CA ALA A 44 1.14 -0.08 26.95
C ALA A 44 -0.05 -1.04 27.04
N TYR A 45 0.16 -2.16 27.73
CA TYR A 45 -0.86 -2.57 28.66
C TYR A 45 -1.25 -1.30 29.43
N ASN A 46 -2.37 -0.69 29.09
CA ASN A 46 -2.85 0.50 29.77
C ASN A 46 -3.19 0.05 31.20
N ASP A 47 -2.24 0.13 32.13
CA ASP A 47 -2.45 -0.15 33.57
C ASP A 47 -3.42 0.84 34.23
N HIS A 48 -3.91 1.83 33.48
CA HIS A 48 -5.03 2.70 33.87
C HIS A 48 -6.41 2.18 33.44
N GLY A 49 -6.52 0.94 32.94
CA GLY A 49 -7.79 0.26 32.71
C GLY A 49 -8.70 0.89 31.63
N ARG A 50 -8.23 1.93 30.94
CA ARG A 50 -8.95 2.57 29.83
C ARG A 50 -8.15 2.35 28.54
N VAL A 51 -8.62 1.42 27.73
CA VAL A 51 -8.13 1.23 26.37
C VAL A 51 -9.03 2.01 25.44
N GLU A 52 -8.51 3.05 24.80
CA GLU A 52 -9.19 3.69 23.66
C GLU A 52 -8.71 2.99 22.39
N TRP A 53 -9.45 1.95 22.01
CA TRP A 53 -9.32 1.35 20.69
C TRP A 53 -9.95 2.32 19.68
N LYS A 54 -9.13 3.02 18.90
CA LYS A 54 -9.61 3.61 17.64
C LYS A 54 -9.69 2.46 16.65
N ASP A 55 -10.87 2.18 16.11
CA ASP A 55 -11.07 1.19 15.04
C ASP A 55 -10.07 1.47 13.91
N ALA A 56 -8.96 0.72 13.93
CA ALA A 56 -7.90 0.87 12.96
C ALA A 56 -8.31 0.05 11.74
N GLY A 57 -9.16 0.65 10.88
CA GLY A 57 -9.38 0.14 9.53
C GLY A 57 -8.07 0.05 8.74
N ASP A 58 -8.12 -0.38 7.48
CA ASP A 58 -6.91 -0.53 6.66
C ASP A 58 -6.06 0.75 6.58
N LEU A 59 -4.90 0.75 7.24
CA LEU A 59 -3.93 1.85 7.27
C LEU A 59 -3.32 2.16 5.89
N LEU A 60 -3.47 1.26 4.93
CA LEU A 60 -2.99 1.45 3.56
C LEU A 60 -4.07 2.02 2.62
N ARG A 61 -5.31 2.20 3.10
CA ARG A 61 -6.44 2.66 2.30
C ARG A 61 -6.13 3.89 1.47
N ASP A 62 -5.66 4.97 2.10
CA ASP A 62 -5.46 6.25 1.39
C ASP A 62 -4.39 6.15 0.31
N LYS A 63 -3.36 5.32 0.51
CA LYS A 63 -2.33 5.08 -0.51
C LYS A 63 -2.82 4.20 -1.64
N ASN A 64 -3.68 3.22 -1.37
CA ASN A 64 -4.30 2.41 -2.40
C ASN A 64 -5.25 3.26 -3.27
N VAL A 65 -5.97 4.20 -2.67
CA VAL A 65 -6.82 5.17 -3.39
C VAL A 65 -5.97 6.05 -4.30
N GLU A 66 -4.94 6.71 -3.76
CA GLU A 66 -4.02 7.57 -4.53
C GLU A 66 -3.38 6.81 -5.70
N TYR A 67 -2.97 5.57 -5.48
CA TYR A 67 -2.38 4.74 -6.52
C TYR A 67 -3.37 4.40 -7.64
N ALA A 68 -4.60 4.03 -7.29
CA ALA A 68 -5.65 3.75 -8.26
C ALA A 68 -6.00 4.98 -9.09
N GLU A 69 -6.07 6.17 -8.47
CA GLU A 69 -6.28 7.44 -9.19
C GLU A 69 -5.13 7.74 -10.16
N ARG A 70 -3.88 7.55 -9.72
CA ARG A 70 -2.71 7.73 -10.57
C ARG A 70 -2.69 6.76 -11.76
N LEU A 71 -3.09 5.51 -11.56
CA LEU A 71 -3.20 4.53 -12.64
C LEU A 71 -4.28 4.93 -13.65
N LYS A 72 -5.46 5.35 -13.19
CA LYS A 72 -6.55 5.84 -14.06
C LYS A 72 -6.17 7.10 -14.84
N ALA A 73 -5.38 7.98 -14.24
CA ALA A 73 -4.91 9.20 -14.91
C ALA A 73 -3.79 8.94 -15.93
N ALA A 74 -3.05 7.84 -15.78
CA ALA A 74 -1.97 7.48 -16.68
C ALA A 74 -2.54 6.85 -17.97
N GLN A 75 -2.19 7.40 -19.13
CA GLN A 75 -2.58 6.84 -20.42
C GLN A 75 -1.71 5.62 -20.76
N GLY A 76 -2.32 4.49 -21.15
CA GLY A 76 -1.62 3.27 -21.51
C GLY A 76 -2.54 2.05 -21.62
N LYS A 77 -2.12 1.01 -22.35
CA LYS A 77 -2.90 -0.23 -22.52
C LYS A 77 -3.14 -0.89 -21.17
N GLY A 78 -4.40 -0.98 -20.74
CA GLY A 78 -4.83 -1.62 -19.49
C GLY A 78 -5.15 -0.67 -18.33
N ASN A 79 -4.93 0.64 -18.48
CA ASN A 79 -5.24 1.61 -17.41
C ASN A 79 -6.70 2.10 -17.44
N ASP A 80 -7.41 1.91 -18.56
CA ASP A 80 -8.83 2.29 -18.71
C ASP A 80 -9.76 1.42 -17.86
N ASP A 81 -9.33 0.20 -17.51
CA ASP A 81 -10.14 -0.82 -16.81
C ASP A 81 -9.81 -0.94 -15.30
N VAL A 82 -9.08 0.02 -14.73
CA VAL A 82 -8.68 -0.02 -13.31
C VAL A 82 -9.90 0.17 -12.39
N GLU A 83 -10.23 -0.88 -11.63
CA GLU A 83 -11.31 -0.85 -10.63
C GLU A 83 -10.74 -0.86 -9.20
N LEU A 84 -11.19 0.07 -8.36
CA LEU A 84 -10.88 0.08 -6.92
C LEU A 84 -12.11 -0.43 -6.14
N VAL A 85 -11.94 -1.53 -5.40
CA VAL A 85 -12.97 -2.09 -4.53
C VAL A 85 -12.60 -1.86 -3.07
N VAL A 86 -13.54 -1.31 -2.28
CA VAL A 86 -13.34 -1.01 -0.86
C VAL A 86 -14.26 -1.88 -0.01
N PHE A 87 -13.67 -2.69 0.85
CA PHE A 87 -14.41 -3.49 1.85
C PHE A 87 -14.56 -2.66 3.13
N ALA A 88 -15.70 -1.98 3.27
CA ALA A 88 -15.94 -1.06 4.37
C ALA A 88 -15.92 -1.79 5.73
N GLY A 89 -15.22 -1.21 6.71
CA GLY A 89 -15.11 -1.77 8.06
C GLY A 89 -14.13 -2.94 8.20
N GLU A 90 -13.48 -3.37 7.12
CA GLU A 90 -12.45 -4.39 7.20
C GLU A 90 -11.06 -3.80 7.46
N GLU A 91 -10.26 -4.57 8.21
CA GLU A 91 -8.88 -4.26 8.53
C GLU A 91 -7.91 -4.68 7.42
N HIS A 92 -6.67 -4.22 7.52
CA HIS A 92 -5.63 -4.66 6.60
C HIS A 92 -5.48 -6.19 6.63
N ALA A 93 -5.43 -6.81 5.45
CA ALA A 93 -5.30 -8.26 5.31
C ALA A 93 -6.39 -9.10 6.04
N PHE A 94 -7.61 -8.57 6.20
CA PHE A 94 -8.73 -9.24 6.87
C PHE A 94 -8.97 -10.69 6.43
N PHE A 95 -8.67 -11.05 5.17
CA PHE A 95 -8.86 -12.41 4.63
C PHE A 95 -7.98 -13.47 5.31
N GLY A 96 -6.84 -13.10 5.89
CA GLY A 96 -5.97 -14.02 6.63
C GLY A 96 -6.49 -14.33 8.04
N VAL A 97 -7.18 -13.37 8.66
CA VAL A 97 -7.72 -13.48 10.03
C VAL A 97 -9.19 -13.91 10.06
N LYS A 98 -9.96 -13.60 9.01
CA LYS A 98 -11.38 -13.92 8.86
C LYS A 98 -11.64 -14.70 7.55
N PRO A 99 -11.06 -15.89 7.36
CA PRO A 99 -11.07 -16.59 6.07
C PRO A 99 -12.47 -17.03 5.59
N THR A 100 -13.44 -17.14 6.49
CA THR A 100 -14.82 -17.56 6.19
C THR A 100 -15.84 -16.42 6.26
N SER A 101 -15.40 -15.17 6.39
CA SER A 101 -16.31 -14.03 6.45
C SER A 101 -16.98 -13.74 5.09
N GLY A 102 -18.10 -13.02 5.14
CA GLY A 102 -18.77 -12.52 3.93
C GLY A 102 -17.85 -11.66 3.07
N ALA A 103 -17.09 -10.75 3.68
CA ALA A 103 -16.11 -9.90 2.99
C ALA A 103 -15.03 -10.73 2.28
N THR A 104 -14.53 -11.80 2.91
CA THR A 104 -13.55 -12.69 2.27
C THR A 104 -14.16 -13.46 1.10
N GLY A 105 -15.40 -13.92 1.25
CA GLY A 105 -16.15 -14.53 0.15
C GLY A 105 -16.34 -13.57 -1.03
N GLU A 106 -16.61 -12.30 -0.77
CA GLU A 106 -16.73 -11.26 -1.80
C GLU A 106 -15.40 -10.92 -2.45
N LEU A 107 -14.32 -10.78 -1.69
CA LEU A 107 -12.96 -10.61 -2.21
C LEU A 107 -12.59 -11.72 -3.20
N VAL A 108 -12.86 -12.98 -2.87
CA VAL A 108 -12.60 -14.11 -3.77
C VAL A 108 -13.42 -14.01 -5.06
N ARG A 109 -14.67 -13.54 -4.99
CA ARG A 109 -15.50 -13.33 -6.19
C ARG A 109 -14.94 -12.23 -7.08
N VAL A 110 -14.50 -11.11 -6.50
CA VAL A 110 -13.86 -10.01 -7.24
C VAL A 110 -12.59 -10.48 -7.95
N ILE A 111 -11.72 -11.23 -7.25
CA ILE A 111 -10.50 -11.78 -7.86
C ILE A 111 -10.84 -12.72 -9.02
N ARG A 112 -11.82 -13.61 -8.85
CA ARG A 112 -12.25 -14.51 -9.93
C ARG A 112 -12.78 -13.76 -11.15
N ARG A 113 -13.56 -12.70 -10.94
CA ARG A 113 -14.05 -11.84 -12.02
C ARG A 113 -12.88 -11.21 -12.78
N PHE A 114 -11.94 -10.60 -12.06
CA PHE A 114 -10.76 -9.98 -12.64
C PHE A 114 -9.92 -10.98 -13.46
N MET A 115 -9.68 -12.19 -12.95
CA MET A 115 -8.93 -13.21 -13.69
C MET A 115 -9.66 -13.70 -14.96
N ALA A 116 -11.00 -13.72 -14.93
CA ALA A 116 -11.80 -14.12 -16.08
C ALA A 116 -11.78 -13.07 -17.20
N THR A 117 -11.85 -11.77 -16.85
CA THR A 117 -11.81 -10.68 -17.84
C THR A 117 -10.49 -10.63 -18.59
N GLU A 118 -9.36 -10.87 -17.91
CA GLU A 118 -8.05 -10.98 -18.56
C GLU A 118 -7.97 -12.18 -19.51
N THR A 119 -8.65 -13.28 -19.18
CA THR A 119 -8.67 -14.49 -20.02
C THR A 119 -9.48 -14.27 -21.30
N GLU A 120 -10.62 -13.58 -21.21
CA GLU A 120 -11.44 -13.22 -22.36
C GLU A 120 -10.77 -12.17 -23.26
N ALA A 121 -10.05 -11.21 -22.70
CA ALA A 121 -9.30 -10.21 -23.47
C ALA A 121 -8.08 -10.78 -24.23
N ALA A 122 -7.66 -12.01 -23.90
CA ALA A 122 -6.51 -12.69 -24.52
C ALA A 122 -6.88 -13.64 -25.68
N CYS A 123 -8.17 -13.89 -25.93
CA CYS A 123 -8.69 -14.68 -27.06
C CYS A 123 -9.16 -13.80 -28.22
#